data_AF-A0A1Q6TIN2-F1
#
_entry.id   AF-A0A1Q6TIN2-F1
#
_cell.length_a   1.000
_cell.length_b   1.000
_cell.length_c   1.000
_cell.angle_alpha   90.00
_cell.angle_beta   90.00
_cell.angle_gamma   90.00
#
_symmetry.space_group_name_H-M   'P 1'
#
loop_
_entity.id
_entity.type
_entity.pdbx_description
1 polymer ?
#
loop_
_entity_poly.entity_id
_entity_poly.type
_entity_poly.pdbx_seq_one_letter_code
_entity_poly.pdbx_strand_id
1 'polypeptide(L)'
;MKILIRGAGDLATGIAAELWERGHQILMTDVVIPLTVRREVAFSRAVYEEHAVVEGMEAVLAENFEEAETIMATRKIAVMVDEKAEVRKEYLPDVLVDGIMAKKNLGTRISDAPLVIGIGPGFTAAGDCHFVIETQRGEHLGEVIREGSAIPNTGIPGNIGGYTVERLLKASADGIMHPVARIGDVVKKGQIVARCGDEPVYARLHGIVRGMLQEGVPVKKGLKIGDVDARIEEKLCYTISDKARKIGNGVAEAIDLVYKTK
;
A
#
# COMPACT_ATOMS: atom_id res chain seq x y z
N MET A 1 -11.04 16.29 9.33
CA MET A 1 -11.88 15.10 9.15
C MET A 1 -11.14 13.89 9.68
N LYS A 2 -11.90 12.91 10.15
CA LYS A 2 -11.44 11.59 10.57
C LYS A 2 -11.43 10.67 9.37
N ILE A 3 -10.26 10.19 8.97
CA ILE A 3 -10.10 9.32 7.80
C ILE A 3 -9.55 7.97 8.26
N LEU A 4 -10.24 6.90 7.87
CA LEU A 4 -9.80 5.53 8.05
C LEU A 4 -9.30 4.97 6.73
N ILE A 5 -8.06 4.50 6.68
CA ILE A 5 -7.49 3.84 5.50
C ILE A 5 -7.29 2.37 5.83
N ARG A 6 -8.03 1.50 5.14
CA ARG A 6 -7.83 0.06 5.23
C ARG A 6 -6.62 -0.34 4.38
N GLY A 7 -5.61 -0.90 5.03
CA GLY A 7 -4.29 -1.22 4.47
C GLY A 7 -3.25 -0.13 4.76
N ALA A 8 -2.00 -0.53 5.05
CA ALA A 8 -0.87 0.39 5.27
C ALA A 8 0.30 0.13 4.28
N GLY A 9 -0.01 -0.46 3.12
CA GLY A 9 0.95 -0.67 2.03
C GLY A 9 1.45 0.62 1.37
N ASP A 10 2.27 0.49 0.32
CA ASP A 10 2.91 1.63 -0.36
C ASP A 10 1.91 2.56 -1.08
N LEU A 11 0.84 2.01 -1.67
CA LEU A 11 -0.23 2.82 -2.25
C LEU A 11 -1.06 3.53 -1.17
N ALA A 12 -1.45 2.82 -0.12
CA ALA A 12 -2.17 3.40 1.01
C ALA A 12 -1.37 4.49 1.72
N THR A 13 -0.04 4.35 1.78
CA THR A 13 0.88 5.36 2.31
C THR A 13 0.88 6.63 1.45
N GLY A 14 0.81 6.51 0.12
CA GLY A 14 0.67 7.69 -0.75
C GLY A 14 -0.65 8.43 -0.56
N ILE A 15 -1.74 7.69 -0.29
CA ILE A 15 -3.04 8.28 0.07
C ILE A 15 -2.96 8.97 1.43
N ALA A 16 -2.42 8.27 2.43
CA ALA A 16 -2.23 8.81 3.76
C ALA A 16 -1.39 10.10 3.73
N ALA A 17 -0.33 10.13 2.93
CA ALA A 17 0.52 11.31 2.79
C ALA A 17 -0.23 12.53 2.26
N GLU A 18 -0.97 12.38 1.15
CA GLU A 18 -1.77 13.48 0.58
C GLU A 18 -2.81 14.02 1.58
N LEU A 19 -3.53 13.12 2.24
CA LEU A 19 -4.59 13.50 3.19
C LEU A 19 -4.03 14.03 4.52
N TRP A 20 -2.90 13.49 4.96
CA TRP A 20 -2.18 13.98 6.12
C TRP A 20 -1.68 15.39 5.84
N GLU A 21 -1.04 15.68 4.71
CA GLU A 21 -0.56 17.03 4.36
C GLU A 21 -1.69 18.08 4.37
N ARG A 22 -2.93 17.68 4.03
CA ARG A 22 -4.16 18.49 4.11
C ARG A 22 -4.73 18.67 5.53
N GLY A 23 -4.05 18.16 6.56
CA GLY A 23 -4.42 18.35 7.96
C GLY A 23 -5.50 17.39 8.48
N HIS A 24 -5.75 16.28 7.81
CA HIS A 24 -6.71 15.27 8.29
C HIS A 24 -6.09 14.37 9.37
N GLN A 25 -6.95 13.81 10.22
CA GLN A 25 -6.56 12.75 11.17
C GLN A 25 -6.63 11.42 10.46
N ILE A 26 -5.52 10.68 10.46
CA ILE A 26 -5.38 9.43 9.70
C ILE A 26 -5.18 8.27 10.67
N LEU A 27 -6.12 7.34 10.64
CA LEU A 27 -5.99 6.01 11.21
C LEU A 27 -5.89 5.01 10.06
N MET A 28 -4.88 4.14 10.10
CA MET A 28 -4.70 3.06 9.14
C MET A 28 -4.89 1.72 9.84
N THR A 29 -5.37 0.72 9.11
CA THR A 29 -5.36 -0.68 9.61
C THR A 29 -4.58 -1.59 8.68
N ASP A 30 -4.01 -2.66 9.20
CA ASP A 30 -3.37 -3.70 8.38
C ASP A 30 -3.55 -5.09 9.01
N VAL A 31 -3.08 -6.12 8.32
CA VAL A 31 -2.98 -7.48 8.83
C VAL A 31 -1.76 -7.63 9.75
N VAL A 32 -1.76 -8.66 10.60
CA VAL A 32 -0.67 -8.95 11.55
C VAL A 32 0.68 -9.21 10.86
N ILE A 33 0.67 -9.74 9.62
CA ILE A 33 1.89 -9.95 8.82
C ILE A 33 1.70 -9.27 7.46
N PRO A 34 2.06 -7.98 7.34
CA PRO A 34 1.93 -7.26 6.07
C PRO A 34 2.84 -7.85 4.99
N LEU A 35 2.32 -7.91 3.76
CA LEU A 35 3.04 -8.41 2.59
C LEU A 35 3.53 -7.28 1.66
N THR A 36 3.76 -6.09 2.22
CA THR A 36 4.24 -4.95 1.47
C THR A 36 5.71 -5.14 1.11
N VAL A 37 6.03 -5.20 -0.19
CA VAL A 37 7.43 -5.35 -0.63
C VAL A 37 8.20 -4.03 -0.63
N ARG A 38 7.56 -2.90 -0.92
CA ARG A 38 8.19 -1.57 -0.90
C ARG A 38 8.17 -1.00 0.51
N ARG A 39 8.83 -1.67 1.44
CA ARG A 39 8.75 -1.41 2.90
C ARG A 39 9.29 -0.04 3.28
N GLU A 40 10.34 0.44 2.63
CA GLU A 40 10.94 1.76 2.91
C GLU A 40 10.01 2.95 2.66
N VAL A 41 8.88 2.74 2.00
CA VAL A 41 7.89 3.78 1.69
C VAL A 41 6.48 3.35 2.10
N ALA A 42 6.36 2.51 3.12
CA ALA A 42 5.09 2.00 3.58
C ALA A 42 4.95 2.03 5.11
N PHE A 43 3.82 2.52 5.59
CA PHE A 43 3.52 2.56 7.03
C PHE A 43 3.21 1.20 7.64
N SER A 44 2.96 0.17 6.83
CA SER A 44 2.85 -1.23 7.27
C SER A 44 4.07 -1.73 8.07
N ARG A 45 5.22 -1.05 7.98
CA ARG A 45 6.37 -1.26 8.89
C ARG A 45 6.01 -1.11 10.37
N ALA A 46 5.14 -0.16 10.71
CA ALA A 46 4.73 0.08 12.09
C ALA A 46 4.14 -1.18 12.74
N VAL A 47 3.52 -2.09 11.96
CA VAL A 47 2.95 -3.34 12.50
C VAL A 47 3.99 -4.24 13.16
N TYR A 48 5.24 -4.24 12.68
CA TYR A 48 6.29 -5.14 13.19
C TYR A 48 7.56 -4.42 13.67
N GLU A 49 7.66 -3.10 13.45
CA GLU A 49 8.72 -2.24 13.99
C GLU A 49 8.18 -1.26 15.02
N GLU A 50 6.87 -1.31 15.35
CA GLU A 50 6.11 -0.39 16.24
C GLU A 50 6.05 1.06 15.74
N HIS A 51 6.89 1.44 14.78
CA HIS A 51 6.93 2.76 14.16
C HIS A 51 7.39 2.68 12.70
N ALA A 52 7.09 3.72 11.92
CA ALA A 52 7.59 3.90 10.56
C ALA A 52 7.66 5.39 10.22
N VAL A 53 8.74 5.81 9.56
CA VAL A 53 8.87 7.18 9.04
C VAL A 53 8.99 7.14 7.53
N VAL A 54 8.09 7.84 6.83
CA VAL A 54 8.12 7.98 5.37
C VAL A 54 8.02 9.45 5.03
N GLU A 55 9.03 9.99 4.33
CA GLU A 55 9.08 11.39 3.91
C GLU A 55 8.76 12.40 5.05
N GLY A 56 9.24 12.11 6.27
CA GLY A 56 9.06 12.95 7.45
C GLY A 56 7.74 12.74 8.21
N MET A 57 6.82 11.93 7.67
CA MET A 57 5.59 11.53 8.36
C MET A 57 5.85 10.30 9.21
N GLU A 58 5.50 10.39 10.49
CA GLU A 58 5.65 9.30 11.45
C GLU A 58 4.31 8.57 11.64
N ALA A 59 4.35 7.25 11.46
CA ALA A 59 3.28 6.33 11.77
C ALA A 59 3.68 5.45 12.96
N VAL A 60 2.75 5.22 13.88
CA VAL A 60 3.00 4.49 15.13
C VAL A 60 1.92 3.43 15.31
N LEU A 61 2.32 2.24 15.77
CA LEU A 61 1.41 1.16 16.10
C LEU A 61 0.61 1.53 17.36
N ALA A 62 -0.70 1.36 17.30
CA ALA A 62 -1.60 1.47 18.44
C ALA A 62 -2.17 0.08 18.77
N GLU A 63 -2.20 -0.26 20.06
CA GLU A 63 -2.79 -1.51 20.55
C GLU A 63 -4.32 -1.45 20.60
N ASN A 64 -4.88 -0.25 20.78
CA ASN A 64 -6.31 0.02 20.91
C ASN A 64 -6.67 1.40 20.36
N PHE A 65 -7.97 1.73 20.37
CA PHE A 65 -8.46 2.97 19.81
C PHE A 65 -8.04 4.20 20.62
N GLU A 66 -8.00 4.12 21.95
CA GLU A 66 -7.60 5.22 22.83
C GLU A 66 -6.15 5.65 22.60
N GLU A 67 -5.26 4.67 22.39
CA GLU A 67 -3.87 4.93 22.00
C GLU A 67 -3.79 5.54 20.60
N ALA A 68 -4.57 5.02 19.65
CA ALA A 68 -4.64 5.58 18.31
C ALA A 68 -5.08 7.05 18.31
N GLU A 69 -6.08 7.41 19.13
CA GLU A 69 -6.51 8.81 19.31
C GLU A 69 -5.38 9.68 19.88
N THR A 70 -4.65 9.18 20.87
CA THR A 70 -3.51 9.88 21.47
C THR A 70 -2.40 10.13 20.45
N ILE A 71 -2.07 9.12 19.63
CA ILE A 71 -1.09 9.25 18.54
C ILE A 71 -1.54 10.32 17.54
N MET A 72 -2.78 10.23 17.05
CA MET A 72 -3.31 11.19 16.07
C MET A 72 -3.38 12.63 16.60
N ALA A 73 -3.63 12.82 17.90
CA ALA A 73 -3.63 14.13 18.54
C ALA A 73 -2.24 14.82 18.48
N THR A 74 -1.16 14.04 18.35
CA THR A 74 0.21 14.56 18.19
C THR A 74 0.63 14.77 16.73
N ARG A 75 -0.35 14.76 15.79
CA ARG A 75 -0.12 14.92 14.35
C ARG A 75 0.62 13.74 13.71
N LYS A 76 0.70 12.60 14.38
CA LYS A 76 1.22 11.34 13.82
C LYS A 76 0.08 10.54 13.16
N ILE A 77 0.45 9.51 12.40
CA ILE A 77 -0.50 8.55 11.82
C ILE A 77 -0.59 7.36 12.77
N ALA A 78 -1.81 6.96 13.15
CA ALA A 78 -1.99 5.73 13.91
C ALA A 78 -2.14 4.54 12.96
N VAL A 79 -1.54 3.40 13.31
CA VAL A 79 -1.68 2.13 12.59
C VAL A 79 -2.17 1.08 13.57
N MET A 80 -3.17 0.28 13.20
CA MET A 80 -3.68 -0.81 14.04
C MET A 80 -3.67 -2.15 13.30
N VAL A 81 -3.42 -3.23 14.03
CA VAL A 81 -3.63 -4.59 13.50
C VAL A 81 -5.12 -4.93 13.57
N ASP A 82 -5.83 -4.65 12.48
CA ASP A 82 -7.27 -4.84 12.34
C ASP A 82 -7.63 -5.07 10.86
N GLU A 83 -7.51 -6.34 10.43
CA GLU A 83 -7.74 -6.77 9.04
C GLU A 83 -9.15 -6.40 8.52
N LYS A 84 -10.13 -6.38 9.43
CA LYS A 84 -11.54 -6.13 9.10
C LYS A 84 -11.93 -4.66 9.25
N ALA A 85 -11.02 -3.81 9.72
CA ALA A 85 -11.28 -2.41 10.03
C ALA A 85 -12.51 -2.23 10.94
N GLU A 86 -12.67 -3.09 11.94
CA GLU A 86 -13.73 -3.03 12.94
C GLU A 86 -13.63 -1.79 13.83
N VAL A 87 -12.44 -1.22 14.00
CA VAL A 87 -12.22 0.05 14.71
C VAL A 87 -13.08 1.20 14.17
N ARG A 88 -13.59 1.11 12.93
CA ARG A 88 -14.53 2.08 12.36
C ARG A 88 -15.78 2.31 13.22
N LYS A 89 -16.18 1.31 14.01
CA LYS A 89 -17.35 1.38 14.91
C LYS A 89 -17.12 2.31 16.10
N GLU A 90 -15.87 2.48 16.50
CA GLU A 90 -15.45 3.36 17.60
C GLU A 90 -14.93 4.69 17.05
N TYR A 91 -14.10 4.64 16.00
CA TYR A 91 -13.51 5.82 15.37
C TYR A 91 -14.54 6.70 14.65
N LEU A 92 -15.60 6.10 14.10
CA LEU A 92 -16.66 6.75 13.33
C LEU A 92 -16.09 7.70 12.26
N PRO A 93 -15.35 7.16 11.26
CA PRO A 93 -14.68 7.99 10.26
C PRO A 93 -15.68 8.74 9.36
N ASP A 94 -15.33 9.96 8.96
CA ASP A 94 -16.04 10.71 7.92
C ASP A 94 -15.82 10.07 6.54
N VAL A 95 -14.64 9.47 6.36
CA VAL A 95 -14.18 8.84 5.11
C VAL A 95 -13.50 7.51 5.41
N LEU A 96 -13.91 6.45 4.72
CA LEU A 96 -13.19 5.19 4.64
C LEU A 96 -12.58 5.02 3.25
N VAL A 97 -11.28 4.76 3.18
CA VAL A 97 -10.58 4.43 1.94
C VAL A 97 -10.08 2.99 2.00
N ASP A 98 -10.52 2.14 1.07
CA ASP A 98 -9.99 0.78 0.96
C ASP A 98 -8.75 0.77 0.05
N GLY A 99 -7.57 0.82 0.67
CA GLY A 99 -6.27 0.85 0.03
C GLY A 99 -5.54 -0.50 0.02
N ILE A 100 -6.19 -1.61 0.40
CA ILE A 100 -5.51 -2.93 0.53
C ILE A 100 -5.07 -3.50 -0.83
N MET A 101 -5.69 -3.05 -1.93
CA MET A 101 -5.40 -3.48 -3.30
C MET A 101 -5.52 -5.01 -3.50
N ALA A 102 -6.54 -5.63 -2.89
CA ALA A 102 -6.80 -7.07 -3.01
C ALA A 102 -7.33 -7.50 -4.39
N LYS A 103 -7.72 -6.53 -5.24
CA LYS A 103 -8.32 -6.72 -6.58
C LYS A 103 -9.68 -7.42 -6.55
N LYS A 104 -10.29 -7.49 -5.38
CA LYS A 104 -11.63 -7.98 -5.07
C LYS A 104 -12.10 -7.28 -3.79
N ASN A 105 -13.40 -7.03 -3.68
CA ASN A 105 -13.97 -6.53 -2.44
C ASN A 105 -13.90 -7.63 -1.35
N LEU A 106 -13.20 -7.34 -0.25
CA LEU A 106 -13.03 -8.24 0.91
C LEU A 106 -13.90 -7.83 2.10
N GLY A 107 -15.05 -7.21 1.84
CA GLY A 107 -16.06 -6.92 2.86
C GLY A 107 -16.29 -5.44 3.12
N THR A 108 -15.68 -4.54 2.34
CA THR A 108 -15.95 -3.10 2.39
C THR A 108 -17.31 -2.82 1.79
N ARG A 109 -18.10 -1.97 2.45
CA ARG A 109 -19.46 -1.63 2.05
C ARG A 109 -19.61 -0.13 1.99
N ILE A 110 -20.49 0.34 1.11
CA ILE A 110 -20.81 1.76 0.96
C ILE A 110 -21.33 2.39 2.26
N SER A 111 -21.86 1.58 3.18
CA SER A 111 -22.36 1.98 4.49
C SER A 111 -21.31 2.01 5.62
N ASP A 112 -20.04 1.67 5.35
CA ASP A 112 -19.02 1.61 6.41
C ASP A 112 -18.56 3.00 6.88
N ALA A 113 -18.85 4.07 6.13
CA ALA A 113 -18.65 5.47 6.48
C ALA A 113 -19.57 6.37 5.64
N PRO A 114 -19.78 7.65 6.00
CA PRO A 114 -20.52 8.60 5.15
C PRO A 114 -19.94 8.75 3.74
N LEU A 115 -18.62 8.64 3.60
CA LEU A 115 -17.93 8.53 2.31
C LEU A 115 -17.03 7.28 2.29
N VAL A 116 -17.16 6.45 1.26
CA VAL A 116 -16.40 5.21 1.09
C VAL A 116 -15.78 5.22 -0.30
N ILE A 117 -14.46 5.08 -0.38
CA ILE A 117 -13.69 5.13 -1.62
C ILE A 117 -12.92 3.82 -1.80
N GLY A 118 -13.18 3.12 -2.89
CA GLY A 118 -12.43 1.92 -3.28
C GLY A 118 -11.24 2.27 -4.17
N ILE A 119 -10.08 1.63 -3.95
CA ILE A 119 -8.89 1.89 -4.76
C ILE A 119 -8.64 0.72 -5.73
N GLY A 120 -8.75 1.00 -7.03
CA GLY A 120 -8.47 0.04 -8.09
C GLY A 120 -9.56 -1.00 -8.34
N PRO A 121 -9.23 -2.09 -9.06
CA PRO A 121 -10.22 -3.09 -9.46
C PRO A 121 -10.77 -3.87 -8.27
N GLY A 122 -11.96 -4.44 -8.45
CA GLY A 122 -12.64 -5.24 -7.42
C GLY A 122 -13.71 -4.47 -6.65
N PHE A 123 -13.88 -3.18 -6.94
CA PHE A 123 -14.95 -2.33 -6.42
C PHE A 123 -15.80 -1.78 -7.57
N THR A 124 -17.07 -1.52 -7.28
CA THR A 124 -18.01 -0.83 -8.18
C THR A 124 -18.52 0.44 -7.50
N ALA A 125 -18.30 1.60 -8.12
CA ALA A 125 -18.85 2.87 -7.69
C ALA A 125 -20.39 2.85 -7.81
N ALA A 126 -21.07 3.55 -6.89
CA ALA A 126 -22.52 3.50 -6.69
C ALA A 126 -23.09 2.10 -6.30
N GLY A 127 -22.22 1.15 -5.96
CA GLY A 127 -22.60 -0.18 -5.45
C GLY A 127 -21.83 -0.52 -4.18
N ASP A 128 -20.58 -0.94 -4.33
CA ASP A 128 -19.70 -1.29 -3.21
C ASP A 128 -19.23 -0.07 -2.41
N CYS A 129 -19.09 1.06 -3.09
CA CYS A 129 -18.51 2.30 -2.58
C CYS A 129 -19.05 3.51 -3.35
N HIS A 130 -18.78 4.71 -2.87
CA HIS A 130 -19.24 5.96 -3.49
C HIS A 130 -18.41 6.32 -4.73
N PHE A 131 -17.08 6.13 -4.65
CA PHE A 131 -16.16 6.37 -5.75
C PHE A 131 -15.12 5.25 -5.84
N VAL A 132 -14.64 5.01 -7.05
CA VAL A 132 -13.46 4.16 -7.30
C VAL A 132 -12.34 5.03 -7.87
N ILE A 133 -11.11 4.83 -7.41
CA ILE A 133 -9.94 5.51 -7.99
C ILE A 133 -9.20 4.57 -8.94
N GLU A 134 -8.95 5.02 -10.17
CA GLU A 134 -8.17 4.25 -11.14
C GLU A 134 -6.70 4.11 -10.70
N THR A 135 -6.15 2.91 -10.85
CA THR A 135 -4.78 2.57 -10.40
C THR A 135 -3.90 1.95 -11.47
N GLN A 136 -4.44 1.61 -12.63
CA GLN A 136 -3.67 1.20 -13.79
C GLN A 136 -2.81 2.39 -14.26
N ARG A 137 -1.53 2.12 -14.54
CA ARG A 137 -0.66 3.15 -15.13
C ARG A 137 -1.15 3.45 -16.54
N GLY A 138 -1.39 4.72 -16.82
CA GLY A 138 -1.88 5.20 -18.10
C GLY A 138 -2.37 6.63 -17.96
N GLU A 139 -3.13 7.07 -18.96
CA GLU A 139 -3.77 8.38 -19.01
C GLU A 139 -4.69 8.64 -17.81
N HIS A 140 -5.50 7.63 -17.46
CA HIS A 140 -6.54 7.70 -16.42
C HIS A 140 -6.03 7.46 -14.99
N LEU A 141 -4.72 7.33 -14.77
CA LEU A 141 -4.20 7.00 -13.43
C LEU A 141 -4.57 8.08 -12.39
N GLY A 142 -5.30 7.69 -11.35
CA GLY A 142 -5.78 8.57 -10.28
C GLY A 142 -7.16 9.18 -10.56
N GLU A 143 -7.79 8.88 -11.69
CA GLU A 143 -9.12 9.39 -12.02
C GLU A 143 -10.19 8.91 -11.04
N VAL A 144 -11.11 9.82 -10.69
CA VAL A 144 -12.27 9.57 -9.84
C VAL A 144 -13.43 9.00 -10.66
N ILE A 145 -13.67 7.70 -10.53
CA ILE A 145 -14.76 6.98 -11.19
C ILE A 145 -16.02 7.08 -10.34
N ARG A 146 -17.06 7.69 -10.90
CA ARG A 146 -18.36 7.92 -10.22
C ARG A 146 -19.38 6.80 -10.46
N GLU A 147 -19.24 6.08 -11.56
CA GLU A 147 -20.09 4.96 -11.94
C GLU A 147 -19.24 3.89 -12.61
N GLY A 148 -19.42 2.63 -12.22
CA GLY A 148 -18.64 1.51 -12.74
C GLY A 148 -17.37 1.21 -11.92
N SER A 149 -16.38 0.60 -12.57
CA SER A 149 -15.18 0.06 -11.91
C SER A 149 -13.90 0.49 -12.61
N ALA A 150 -12.80 0.51 -11.86
CA ALA A 150 -11.46 0.67 -12.45
C ALA A 150 -11.11 -0.48 -13.40
N ILE A 151 -10.11 -0.25 -14.25
CA ILE A 151 -9.65 -1.22 -15.24
C ILE A 151 -9.27 -2.55 -14.55
N PRO A 152 -9.79 -3.70 -15.04
CA PRO A 152 -9.50 -4.99 -14.45
C PRO A 152 -8.01 -5.29 -14.36
N ASN A 153 -7.63 -6.07 -13.34
CA ASN A 153 -6.25 -6.51 -13.18
C ASN A 153 -5.83 -7.40 -14.37
N THR A 154 -4.96 -6.87 -15.22
CA THR A 154 -4.42 -7.58 -16.39
C THR A 154 -3.44 -8.71 -16.02
N GLY A 155 -2.94 -8.71 -14.77
CA GLY A 155 -1.88 -9.61 -14.33
C GLY A 155 -0.48 -9.25 -14.86
N ILE A 156 -0.38 -8.26 -15.74
CA ILE A 156 0.88 -7.80 -16.34
C ILE A 156 1.41 -6.60 -15.53
N PRO A 157 2.61 -6.69 -14.95
CA PRO A 157 3.23 -5.56 -14.26
C PRO A 157 3.53 -4.41 -15.22
N GLY A 158 3.45 -3.17 -14.72
CA GLY A 158 3.85 -2.00 -15.51
C GLY A 158 5.30 -2.09 -15.99
N ASN A 159 5.54 -1.59 -17.20
CA ASN A 159 6.88 -1.55 -17.80
C ASN A 159 7.78 -0.56 -17.05
N ILE A 160 8.97 -1.01 -16.66
CA ILE A 160 10.02 -0.17 -16.10
C ILE A 160 11.33 -0.52 -16.80
N GLY A 161 11.90 0.44 -17.54
CA GLY A 161 13.17 0.25 -18.25
C GLY A 161 13.12 -0.87 -19.30
N GLY A 162 11.96 -1.14 -19.90
CA GLY A 162 11.78 -2.21 -20.89
C GLY A 162 11.35 -3.56 -20.29
N TYR A 163 11.29 -3.69 -18.96
CA TYR A 163 10.98 -4.96 -18.27
C TYR A 163 9.62 -4.93 -17.59
N THR A 164 8.95 -6.09 -17.54
CA THR A 164 7.65 -6.24 -16.87
C THR A 164 7.72 -7.34 -15.81
N VAL A 165 7.60 -8.60 -16.20
CA VAL A 165 7.57 -9.76 -15.30
C VAL A 165 8.96 -10.08 -14.75
N GLU A 166 10.01 -9.81 -15.51
CA GLU A 166 11.41 -10.02 -15.14
C GLU A 166 11.83 -9.20 -13.92
N ARG A 167 11.14 -8.08 -13.69
CA ARG A 167 11.41 -7.21 -12.56
C ARG A 167 10.94 -7.81 -11.24
N LEU A 168 10.02 -8.77 -11.26
CA LEU A 168 9.43 -9.34 -10.06
C LEU A 168 10.29 -10.46 -9.48
N LEU A 169 10.52 -10.38 -8.16
CA LEU A 169 11.03 -11.49 -7.38
C LEU A 169 9.83 -12.27 -6.83
N LYS A 170 9.82 -13.59 -7.07
CA LYS A 170 8.76 -14.48 -6.61
C LYS A 170 9.37 -15.58 -5.75
N ALA A 171 8.65 -15.99 -4.72
CA ALA A 171 9.04 -17.12 -3.88
C ALA A 171 9.23 -18.38 -4.72
N SER A 172 10.38 -19.04 -4.57
CA SER A 172 10.76 -20.26 -5.29
C SER A 172 10.04 -21.50 -4.77
N ALA A 173 9.69 -21.49 -3.48
CA ALA A 173 8.98 -22.55 -2.77
C ALA A 173 8.07 -21.98 -1.66
N ASP A 174 7.25 -22.85 -1.09
CA ASP A 174 6.60 -22.58 0.19
C ASP A 174 7.67 -22.59 1.29
N GLY A 175 7.62 -21.65 2.23
CA GLY A 175 8.60 -21.59 3.32
C GLY A 175 8.63 -20.25 4.03
N ILE A 176 9.70 -20.03 4.79
CA ILE A 176 9.96 -18.75 5.46
C ILE A 176 10.87 -17.89 4.58
N MET A 177 10.54 -16.61 4.48
CA MET A 177 11.31 -15.63 3.72
C MET A 177 12.60 -15.25 4.43
N HIS A 178 13.72 -15.37 3.72
CA HIS A 178 15.05 -14.96 4.19
C HIS A 178 15.72 -14.04 3.14
N PRO A 179 15.61 -12.70 3.23
CA PRO A 179 16.28 -11.79 2.33
C PRO A 179 17.81 -11.93 2.41
N VAL A 180 18.47 -12.01 1.25
CA VAL A 180 19.95 -11.98 1.14
C VAL A 180 20.41 -10.60 0.67
N ALA A 181 19.65 -9.98 -0.24
CA ALA A 181 19.83 -8.59 -0.65
C ALA A 181 18.85 -7.67 0.08
N ARG A 182 19.24 -6.42 0.26
CA ARG A 182 18.45 -5.36 0.91
C ARG A 182 17.89 -4.41 -0.12
N ILE A 183 16.83 -3.69 0.24
CA ILE A 183 16.34 -2.57 -0.56
C ILE A 183 17.47 -1.54 -0.67
N GLY A 184 17.77 -1.09 -1.88
CA GLY A 184 18.93 -0.23 -2.19
C GLY A 184 20.13 -0.98 -2.78
N ASP A 185 20.23 -2.30 -2.63
CA ASP A 185 21.34 -3.06 -3.19
C ASP A 185 21.24 -3.20 -4.71
N VAL A 186 22.36 -2.98 -5.40
CA VAL A 186 22.49 -3.31 -6.82
C VAL A 186 22.84 -4.78 -6.98
N VAL A 187 22.04 -5.49 -7.78
CA VAL A 187 22.17 -6.93 -7.99
C VAL A 187 22.42 -7.25 -9.46
N LYS A 188 23.14 -8.34 -9.73
CA LYS A 188 23.32 -8.87 -11.09
C LYS A 188 22.30 -9.97 -11.39
N LYS A 189 21.94 -10.12 -12.67
CA LYS A 189 21.14 -11.27 -13.11
C LYS A 189 21.83 -12.58 -12.68
N GLY A 190 21.07 -13.50 -12.07
CA GLY A 190 21.57 -14.76 -11.54
C GLY A 190 22.15 -14.67 -10.12
N GLN A 191 22.21 -13.49 -9.51
CA GLN A 191 22.60 -13.35 -8.10
C GLN A 191 21.47 -13.84 -7.19
N ILE A 192 21.81 -14.54 -6.11
CA ILE A 192 20.85 -14.89 -5.05
C ILE A 192 20.46 -13.62 -4.29
N VAL A 193 19.16 -13.35 -4.19
CA VAL A 193 18.62 -12.16 -3.52
C VAL A 193 17.76 -12.49 -2.30
N ALA A 194 17.28 -13.72 -2.19
CA ALA A 194 16.55 -14.22 -1.04
C ALA A 194 16.59 -15.76 -1.03
N ARG A 195 16.09 -16.36 0.06
CA ARG A 195 15.70 -17.76 0.13
C ARG A 195 14.26 -17.89 0.65
N CYS A 196 13.59 -18.96 0.24
CA CYS A 196 12.27 -19.35 0.75
C CYS A 196 12.43 -20.74 1.38
N GLY A 197 12.60 -20.81 2.71
CA GLY A 197 13.22 -21.97 3.35
C GLY A 197 14.66 -22.15 2.82
N ASP A 198 15.00 -23.35 2.37
CA ASP A 198 16.33 -23.64 1.82
C ASP A 198 16.48 -23.22 0.34
N GLU A 199 15.37 -22.96 -0.36
CA GLU A 199 15.36 -22.74 -1.80
C GLU A 199 15.77 -21.31 -2.19
N PRO A 200 16.81 -21.11 -3.03
CA PRO A 200 17.27 -19.79 -3.41
C PRO A 200 16.31 -19.10 -4.40
N VAL A 201 16.22 -17.77 -4.28
CA VAL A 201 15.56 -16.90 -5.27
C VAL A 201 16.62 -16.03 -5.94
N TYR A 202 16.62 -16.06 -7.27
CA TYR A 202 17.60 -15.36 -8.09
C TYR A 202 17.03 -14.08 -8.72
N ALA A 203 17.85 -13.03 -8.78
CA ALA A 203 17.56 -11.85 -9.58
C ALA A 203 17.46 -12.23 -11.08
N ARG A 204 16.39 -11.80 -11.74
CA ARG A 204 16.14 -12.11 -13.16
C ARG A 204 16.67 -11.05 -14.12
N LEU A 205 17.12 -9.91 -13.59
CA LEU A 205 17.73 -8.82 -14.33
C LEU A 205 18.81 -8.12 -13.47
N HIS A 206 19.67 -7.34 -14.12
CA HIS A 206 20.58 -6.43 -13.43
C HIS A 206 19.84 -5.14 -13.08
N GLY A 207 19.92 -4.70 -11.83
CA GLY A 207 19.24 -3.50 -11.37
C GLY A 207 19.34 -3.33 -9.86
N ILE A 208 18.57 -2.40 -9.31
CA ILE A 208 18.52 -2.14 -7.86
C ILE A 208 17.31 -2.82 -7.23
N VAL A 209 17.48 -3.45 -6.07
CA VAL A 209 16.36 -4.00 -5.30
C VAL A 209 15.53 -2.84 -4.76
N ARG A 210 14.31 -2.68 -5.29
CA ARG A 210 13.40 -1.58 -4.94
C ARG A 210 12.34 -2.00 -3.93
N GLY A 211 12.07 -3.30 -3.84
CA GLY A 211 11.20 -3.89 -2.84
C GLY A 211 11.67 -5.29 -2.47
N MET A 212 11.49 -5.64 -1.19
CA MET A 212 11.81 -6.93 -0.61
C MET A 212 10.92 -7.12 0.62
N LEU A 213 10.27 -8.28 0.79
CA LEU A 213 9.60 -8.63 2.04
C LEU A 213 10.58 -8.70 3.21
N GLN A 214 10.07 -8.53 4.41
CA GLN A 214 10.82 -8.68 5.65
C GLN A 214 11.16 -10.14 5.93
N GLU A 215 12.22 -10.33 6.73
CA GLU A 215 12.64 -11.62 7.27
C GLU A 215 11.47 -12.30 8.03
N GLY A 216 11.38 -13.62 7.97
CA GLY A 216 10.44 -14.39 8.80
C GLY A 216 9.02 -14.52 8.24
N VAL A 217 8.68 -13.83 7.14
CA VAL A 217 7.35 -13.91 6.54
C VAL A 217 7.10 -15.30 5.94
N PRO A 218 5.98 -15.97 6.27
CA PRO A 218 5.55 -17.19 5.57
C PRO A 218 5.13 -16.86 4.13
N VAL A 219 5.74 -17.55 3.17
CA VAL A 219 5.46 -17.35 1.74
C VAL A 219 4.98 -18.63 1.07
N LYS A 220 4.16 -18.46 0.03
CA LYS A 220 3.76 -19.53 -0.89
C LYS A 220 4.49 -19.38 -2.21
N LYS A 221 4.83 -20.50 -2.85
CA LYS A 221 5.49 -20.51 -4.15
C LYS A 221 4.76 -19.60 -5.14
N GLY A 222 5.52 -18.72 -5.79
CA GLY A 222 4.98 -17.75 -6.75
C GLY A 222 4.46 -16.43 -6.15
N LEU A 223 4.35 -16.31 -4.82
CA LEU A 223 4.03 -15.05 -4.15
C LEU A 223 5.09 -13.99 -4.51
N LYS A 224 4.66 -12.75 -4.74
CA LYS A 224 5.59 -11.64 -4.95
C LYS A 224 6.31 -11.35 -3.63
N ILE A 225 7.63 -11.49 -3.62
CA ILE A 225 8.48 -11.23 -2.45
C ILE A 225 9.36 -9.99 -2.60
N GLY A 226 9.41 -9.40 -3.79
CA GLY A 226 10.22 -8.22 -4.06
C GLY A 226 10.14 -7.77 -5.51
N ASP A 227 10.89 -6.72 -5.83
CA ASP A 227 11.13 -6.30 -7.20
C ASP A 227 12.48 -5.58 -7.37
N VAL A 228 13.05 -5.77 -8.56
CA VAL A 228 14.28 -5.11 -9.01
C VAL A 228 13.92 -4.06 -10.06
N ASP A 229 14.52 -2.87 -9.98
CA ASP A 229 14.32 -1.77 -10.91
C ASP A 229 15.55 -1.61 -11.79
N ALA A 230 15.37 -1.74 -13.11
CA ALA A 230 16.47 -1.71 -14.08
C ALA A 230 17.11 -0.32 -14.26
N ARG A 231 16.48 0.75 -13.76
CA ARG A 231 16.98 2.12 -13.89
C ARG A 231 18.12 2.44 -12.93
N ILE A 232 18.25 1.69 -11.83
CA ILE A 232 19.29 1.88 -10.81
C ILE A 232 19.25 3.32 -10.24
N GLU A 233 18.05 3.75 -9.83
CA GLU A 233 17.83 5.05 -9.17
C GLU A 233 17.53 4.82 -7.69
N GLU A 234 18.55 4.94 -6.84
CA GLU A 234 18.45 4.69 -5.39
C GLU A 234 17.34 5.50 -4.71
N LYS A 235 17.19 6.77 -5.09
CA LYS A 235 16.13 7.65 -4.57
C LYS A 235 14.74 7.01 -4.67
N LEU A 236 14.45 6.25 -5.74
CA LEU A 236 13.14 5.63 -5.96
C LEU A 236 12.84 4.46 -5.02
N CYS A 237 13.81 3.98 -4.27
CA CYS A 237 13.61 3.02 -3.18
C CYS A 237 12.95 3.69 -1.96
N TYR A 238 13.26 4.96 -1.71
CA TYR A 238 12.93 5.69 -0.48
C TYR A 238 11.91 6.82 -0.66
N THR A 239 11.41 7.02 -1.88
CA THR A 239 10.35 8.00 -2.15
C THR A 239 9.02 7.35 -2.50
N ILE A 240 7.93 7.94 -2.01
CA ILE A 240 6.57 7.60 -2.39
C ILE A 240 6.47 7.71 -3.92
N SER A 241 5.92 6.68 -4.56
CA SER A 241 5.88 6.67 -6.03
C SER A 241 4.92 7.71 -6.59
N ASP A 242 5.23 8.19 -7.78
CA ASP A 242 4.33 8.95 -8.66
C ASP A 242 2.92 8.33 -8.73
N LYS A 243 2.83 7.00 -8.83
CA LYS A 243 1.55 6.28 -8.85
C LYS A 243 0.78 6.45 -7.55
N ALA A 244 1.44 6.24 -6.41
CA ALA A 244 0.81 6.38 -5.10
C ALA A 244 0.35 7.83 -4.84
N ARG A 245 1.15 8.83 -5.26
CA ARG A 245 0.77 10.25 -5.19
C ARG A 245 -0.44 10.58 -6.07
N LYS A 246 -0.47 10.12 -7.33
CA LYS A 246 -1.63 10.33 -8.21
C LYS A 246 -2.91 9.70 -7.66
N ILE A 247 -2.81 8.51 -7.07
CA ILE A 247 -3.96 7.86 -6.41
C ILE A 247 -4.39 8.68 -5.19
N GLY A 248 -3.44 9.14 -4.36
CA GLY A 248 -3.74 10.03 -3.23
C GLY A 248 -4.48 11.30 -3.65
N ASN A 249 -4.03 11.96 -4.73
CA ASN A 249 -4.71 13.12 -5.30
C ASN A 249 -6.14 12.81 -5.73
N GLY A 250 -6.36 11.67 -6.40
CA GLY A 250 -7.70 11.22 -6.78
C GLY A 250 -8.61 10.99 -5.57
N VAL A 251 -8.08 10.40 -4.49
CA VAL A 251 -8.83 10.26 -3.23
C VAL A 251 -9.19 11.62 -2.65
N ALA A 252 -8.25 12.55 -2.62
CA ALA A 252 -8.49 13.88 -2.11
C ALA A 252 -9.53 14.65 -2.96
N GLU A 253 -9.47 14.53 -4.29
CA GLU A 253 -10.48 15.08 -5.19
C GLU A 253 -11.87 14.48 -4.91
N ALA A 254 -11.98 13.17 -4.73
CA ALA A 254 -13.24 12.50 -4.37
C ALA A 254 -13.83 13.02 -3.05
N ILE A 255 -12.98 13.33 -2.08
CA ILE A 255 -13.39 13.95 -0.81
C ILE A 255 -13.87 15.39 -1.03
N ASP A 256 -13.11 16.20 -1.78
CA ASP A 256 -13.44 17.60 -2.06
C ASP A 256 -14.79 17.74 -2.78
N LEU A 257 -15.12 16.79 -3.66
CA LEU A 257 -16.41 16.70 -4.36
C LEU A 257 -17.62 16.55 -3.43
N VAL A 258 -17.45 15.91 -2.28
CA VAL A 258 -18.53 15.64 -1.31
C VAL A 258 -18.57 16.71 -0.24
N TYR A 259 -17.42 17.05 0.33
CA TYR A 259 -17.35 17.87 1.53
C TYR A 259 -17.12 19.36 1.27
N LYS A 260 -16.96 19.79 -0.01
CA LYS A 260 -16.67 21.19 -0.38
C LYS A 260 -15.71 21.83 0.60
N THR A 261 -14.47 21.38 0.59
CA THR A 261 -13.34 22.10 1.17
C THR A 261 -13.36 23.51 0.57
N LYS A 262 -13.81 24.47 1.38
CA LYS A 262 -13.83 25.90 1.04
C LYS A 262 -12.43 26.43 0.80
#